data_AF-A0A2N1Z411-F1
#
_entry.id   AF-A0A2N1Z411-F1
#
_cell.length_a   1.000
_cell.length_b   1.000
_cell.length_c   1.000
_cell.angle_alpha   90.00
_cell.angle_beta   90.00
_cell.angle_gamma   90.00
#
_symmetry.space_group_name_H-M   'P 1'
#
loop_
_entity.id
_entity.type
_entity.pdbx_description
1 polymer ?
#
loop_
_entity_poly.entity_id
_entity_poly.type
_entity_poly.pdbx_seq_one_letter_code
_entity_poly.pdbx_strand_id
1 'polypeptide(L)'
;MSAPRSLERNRAELANFLRSRRERISPQDAGLPSGARRRTPGLRREEVAALAGVGLSWYTWLEQGREISVSATFLENLSRTLKLDATERRHLFLLAHQRLPPEPGKTWCVVPPLVHRLMADLPMRPAYVLNLR
;
A
#
# COMPACT_ATOMS: atom_id res chain seq x y z
N MET A 1 14.20 28.82 10.27
CA MET A 1 14.75 27.44 10.24
C MET A 1 14.09 26.58 11.32
N SER A 2 12.91 25.98 11.06
CA SER A 2 12.13 25.18 12.05
C SER A 2 11.65 23.82 11.53
N ALA A 3 12.36 23.23 10.56
CA ALA A 3 11.95 21.99 9.88
C ALA A 3 12.28 20.63 10.58
N PRO A 4 13.21 20.49 11.54
CA PRO A 4 13.63 19.15 11.98
C PRO A 4 12.64 18.44 12.93
N ARG A 5 11.99 19.17 13.86
CA ARG A 5 11.07 18.57 14.85
C ARG A 5 9.82 17.96 14.23
N SER A 6 9.30 18.55 13.14
CA SER A 6 8.11 18.06 12.44
C SER A 6 8.37 16.71 11.75
N LEU A 7 9.53 16.58 11.09
CA LEU A 7 9.93 15.33 10.42
C LEU A 7 10.17 14.20 11.41
N GLU A 8 10.82 14.48 12.53
CA GLU A 8 11.09 13.49 13.58
C GLU A 8 9.79 13.01 14.25
N ARG A 9 8.85 13.92 14.51
CA ARG A 9 7.52 13.58 15.02
C ARG A 9 6.74 12.70 14.04
N ASN A 10 6.76 13.02 12.74
CA ASN A 10 6.12 12.20 11.71
C ASN A 10 6.71 10.78 11.65
N ARG A 11 8.03 10.61 11.87
CA ARG A 11 8.68 9.29 11.89
C ARG A 11 8.24 8.44 13.09
N ALA A 12 8.16 9.05 14.27
CA ALA A 12 7.66 8.37 15.47
C ALA A 12 6.19 7.97 15.32
N GLU A 13 5.37 8.87 14.76
CA GLU A 13 3.96 8.59 14.46
C GLU A 13 3.81 7.49 13.39
N LEU A 14 4.65 7.50 12.33
CA LEU A 14 4.72 6.45 11.32
C LEU A 14 5.06 5.09 11.92
N ALA A 15 6.09 5.03 12.77
CA ALA A 15 6.50 3.80 13.43
C ALA A 15 5.38 3.20 14.29
N ASN A 16 4.69 4.05 15.08
CA ASN A 16 3.56 3.66 15.91
C ASN A 16 2.35 3.21 15.06
N PHE A 17 2.07 3.94 13.98
CA PHE A 17 1.02 3.58 13.02
C PHE A 17 1.29 2.19 12.43
N LEU A 18 2.50 1.93 11.93
CA LEU A 18 2.84 0.63 11.34
C LEU A 18 2.77 -0.51 12.36
N ARG A 19 3.24 -0.29 13.59
CA ARG A 19 3.15 -1.28 14.66
C ARG A 19 1.70 -1.64 14.96
N SER A 20 0.83 -0.66 15.15
CA SER A 20 -0.58 -0.90 15.46
C SER A 20 -1.31 -1.63 14.32
N ARG A 21 -1.01 -1.28 13.05
CA ARG A 21 -1.60 -1.98 11.90
C ARG A 21 -1.10 -3.41 11.75
N ARG A 22 0.19 -3.67 12.01
CA ARG A 22 0.78 -5.01 12.01
C ARG A 22 0.16 -5.91 13.08
N GLU A 23 -0.06 -5.37 14.28
CA GLU A 23 -0.63 -6.13 15.40
C GLU A 23 -2.13 -6.39 15.23
N ARG A 24 -2.85 -5.55 14.47
CA ARG A 24 -4.27 -5.70 14.16
C ARG A 24 -4.56 -6.82 13.15
N ILE A 25 -3.72 -7.00 12.14
CA ILE A 25 -3.97 -7.96 11.06
C ILE A 25 -3.57 -9.37 11.48
N SER A 26 -4.49 -10.33 11.32
CA SER A 26 -4.20 -11.72 11.61
C SER A 26 -3.39 -12.36 10.46
N PRO A 27 -2.58 -13.40 10.75
CA PRO A 27 -1.89 -14.16 9.71
C PRO A 27 -2.86 -14.73 8.67
N GLN A 28 -4.05 -15.17 9.10
CA GLN A 28 -5.09 -15.73 8.24
C GLN A 28 -5.60 -14.70 7.24
N ASP A 29 -5.84 -13.46 7.71
CA ASP A 29 -6.24 -12.36 6.82
C ASP A 29 -5.17 -12.08 5.78
N ALA A 30 -3.89 -12.25 6.12
CA ALA A 30 -2.78 -12.06 5.20
C ALA A 30 -2.51 -13.28 4.28
N GLY A 31 -3.34 -14.33 4.34
CA GLY A 31 -3.18 -15.56 3.54
C GLY A 31 -2.09 -16.50 4.07
N LEU A 32 -1.63 -16.30 5.30
CA LEU A 32 -0.65 -17.17 5.96
C LEU A 32 -1.36 -18.24 6.80
N PRO A 33 -0.82 -19.47 6.87
CA PRO A 33 -1.38 -20.51 7.70
C PRO A 33 -1.31 -20.12 9.18
N SER A 34 -2.29 -20.57 9.96
CA SER A 34 -2.33 -20.41 11.42
C SER A 34 -1.31 -21.33 12.11
N GLY A 35 -0.01 -21.10 11.89
CA GLY A 35 1.06 -21.83 12.56
C GLY A 35 1.05 -21.68 14.09
N ALA A 36 1.59 -22.72 14.77
CA ALA A 36 1.55 -23.00 16.20
C ALA A 36 1.84 -21.84 17.18
N ARG A 37 1.36 -22.01 18.44
CA ARG A 37 1.50 -21.17 19.65
C ARG A 37 2.34 -19.90 19.44
N ARG A 38 1.69 -18.85 18.93
CA ARG A 38 2.33 -17.56 18.64
C ARG A 38 2.38 -16.69 19.90
N ARG A 39 3.50 -15.99 20.10
CA ARG A 39 3.69 -15.02 21.19
C ARG A 39 3.27 -13.60 20.80
N THR A 40 3.15 -13.34 19.50
CA THR A 40 2.72 -12.06 18.92
C THR A 40 1.28 -12.20 18.40
N PRO A 41 0.36 -11.30 18.75
CA PRO A 41 -1.06 -11.43 18.41
C PRO A 41 -1.36 -11.23 16.91
N GLY A 42 -0.55 -10.44 16.20
CA GLY A 42 -0.71 -10.18 14.77
C GLY A 42 0.45 -10.70 13.92
N LEU A 43 0.70 -10.04 12.79
CA LEU A 43 1.82 -10.38 11.91
C LEU A 43 3.18 -10.11 12.57
N ARG A 44 4.15 -10.96 12.26
CA ARG A 44 5.55 -10.76 12.60
C ARG A 44 6.22 -9.84 11.58
N ARG A 45 7.37 -9.27 11.92
CA ARG A 45 8.08 -8.33 11.04
C ARG A 45 8.55 -9.01 9.76
N GLU A 46 9.03 -10.25 9.90
CA GLU A 46 9.46 -11.10 8.80
C GLU A 46 8.31 -11.48 7.87
N GLU A 47 7.10 -11.69 8.40
CA GLU A 47 5.92 -11.99 7.61
C GLU A 47 5.49 -10.77 6.78
N VAL A 48 5.45 -9.58 7.40
CA VAL A 48 5.15 -8.33 6.68
C VAL A 48 6.19 -8.05 5.60
N ALA A 49 7.48 -8.20 5.92
CA ALA A 49 8.56 -7.96 4.97
C ALA A 49 8.45 -8.90 3.75
N ALA A 50 8.21 -10.20 3.99
CA ALA A 50 8.02 -11.18 2.93
C ALA A 50 6.80 -10.86 2.04
N LEU A 51 5.66 -10.54 2.64
CA LEU A 51 4.43 -10.20 1.90
C LEU A 51 4.55 -8.88 1.12
N ALA A 52 5.28 -7.90 1.66
CA ALA A 52 5.53 -6.62 1.00
C ALA A 52 6.67 -6.69 -0.05
N GLY A 53 7.38 -7.82 -0.15
CA GLY A 53 8.48 -8.02 -1.08
C GLY A 53 9.74 -7.23 -0.74
N VAL A 54 10.03 -7.04 0.55
CA VAL A 54 11.21 -6.28 1.02
C VAL A 54 12.06 -7.05 2.02
N GLY A 55 13.29 -6.58 2.22
CA GLY A 55 14.15 -7.10 3.28
C GLY A 55 13.60 -6.80 4.69
N LEU A 56 13.70 -7.78 5.59
CA LEU A 56 13.31 -7.64 7.00
C LEU A 56 13.96 -6.43 7.69
N SER A 57 15.24 -6.18 7.42
CA SER A 57 15.99 -5.06 8.01
C SER A 57 15.39 -3.71 7.63
N TRP A 58 14.94 -3.58 6.37
CA TRP A 58 14.27 -2.36 5.88
C TRP A 58 12.97 -2.10 6.60
N TYR A 59 12.10 -3.11 6.72
CA TYR A 59 10.85 -2.98 7.47
C TYR A 59 11.11 -2.69 8.96
N THR A 60 12.14 -3.29 9.55
CA THR A 60 12.51 -3.06 10.94
C THR A 60 12.98 -1.63 11.18
N TRP A 61 13.79 -1.05 10.29
CA TRP A 61 14.22 0.34 10.39
C TRP A 61 13.05 1.32 10.25
N LEU A 62 12.09 1.00 9.39
CA LEU A 62 10.87 1.77 9.24
C LEU A 62 10.02 1.76 10.53
N GLU A 63 9.80 0.58 11.12
CA GLU A 63 9.07 0.43 12.38
C GLU A 63 9.84 0.99 13.60
N GLN A 64 11.13 1.29 13.45
CA GLN A 64 11.97 1.99 14.44
C GLN A 64 11.98 3.51 14.24
N GLY A 65 11.37 4.04 13.16
CA GLY A 65 11.37 5.48 12.87
C GLY A 65 12.74 6.02 12.47
N ARG A 66 13.64 5.17 11.96
CA ARG A 66 14.96 5.62 11.46
C ARG A 66 14.80 6.52 10.25
N GLU A 67 15.79 7.37 10.03
CA GLU A 67 15.86 8.23 8.85
C GLU A 67 16.21 7.40 7.60
N ILE A 68 15.18 6.88 6.94
CA ILE A 68 15.29 6.13 5.69
C ILE A 68 14.34 6.72 4.66
N SER A 69 14.78 6.77 3.40
CA SER A 69 13.92 7.14 2.28
C SER A 69 13.18 5.89 1.78
N VAL A 70 11.86 5.98 1.71
CA VAL A 70 10.99 4.92 1.19
C VAL A 70 10.43 5.31 -0.17
N SER A 71 10.09 4.34 -1.02
CA SER A 71 9.46 4.63 -2.31
C SER A 71 7.93 4.62 -2.19
N ALA A 72 7.25 5.35 -3.08
CA ALA A 72 5.79 5.28 -3.16
C ALA A 72 5.29 3.86 -3.46
N THR A 73 5.98 3.13 -4.35
CA THR A 73 5.67 1.74 -4.67
C THR A 73 5.76 0.83 -3.44
N PHE A 74 6.75 1.07 -2.58
CA PHE A 74 6.88 0.33 -1.33
C PHE A 74 5.72 0.63 -0.38
N LEU A 75 5.34 1.90 -0.21
CA LEU A 75 4.19 2.28 0.61
C LEU A 75 2.88 1.69 0.08
N GLU A 76 2.71 1.61 -1.25
CA GLU A 76 1.60 0.90 -1.88
C GLU A 76 1.58 -0.58 -1.52
N ASN A 77 2.70 -1.29 -1.70
CA ASN A 77 2.81 -2.71 -1.35
C ASN A 77 2.53 -2.94 0.14
N LEU A 78 3.03 -2.06 0.99
CA LEU A 78 2.80 -2.12 2.44
C LEU A 78 1.33 -1.87 2.78
N SER A 79 0.68 -0.90 2.12
CA SER A 79 -0.75 -0.63 2.30
C SER A 79 -1.61 -1.85 1.92
N ARG A 80 -1.24 -2.58 0.87
CA ARG A 80 -1.92 -3.81 0.43
C ARG A 80 -1.67 -4.96 1.41
N THR A 81 -0.42 -5.14 1.83
CA THR A 81 0.00 -6.17 2.78
C THR A 81 -0.72 -6.05 4.11
N LEU A 82 -0.82 -4.82 4.64
CA LEU A 82 -1.49 -4.53 5.91
C LEU A 82 -3.01 -4.35 5.75
N LYS A 83 -3.55 -4.58 4.55
CA LYS A 83 -4.98 -4.38 4.20
C LYS A 83 -5.53 -3.05 4.72
N LEU A 84 -4.80 -1.97 4.44
CA LEU A 84 -5.20 -0.62 4.83
C LEU A 84 -6.40 -0.16 4.02
N ASP A 85 -7.33 0.54 4.67
CA ASP A 85 -8.40 1.23 3.97
C ASP A 85 -7.89 2.51 3.25
N ALA A 86 -8.77 3.17 2.50
CA ALA A 86 -8.40 4.36 1.73
C ALA A 86 -7.91 5.53 2.61
N THR A 87 -8.45 5.69 3.81
CA THR A 87 -8.07 6.74 4.76
C THR A 87 -6.74 6.42 5.42
N GLU A 88 -6.54 5.17 5.84
CA GLU A 88 -5.31 4.65 6.41
C GLU A 88 -4.15 4.73 5.42
N ARG A 89 -4.41 4.39 4.14
CA ARG A 89 -3.44 4.56 3.05
C ARG A 89 -3.06 6.04 2.87
N ARG A 90 -4.04 6.96 2.87
CA ARG A 90 -3.74 8.40 2.80
C ARG A 90 -2.89 8.85 3.97
N HIS A 91 -3.23 8.42 5.18
CA HIS A 91 -2.49 8.75 6.39
C HIS A 91 -1.05 8.24 6.35
N LEU A 92 -0.83 6.99 5.91
CA LEU A 92 0.50 6.41 5.72
C LEU A 92 1.39 7.28 4.82
N PHE A 93 0.84 7.74 3.69
CA PHE A 93 1.56 8.58 2.74
C PHE A 93 1.84 9.99 3.26
N LEU A 94 0.91 10.57 4.04
CA LEU A 94 1.14 11.85 4.70
C LEU A 94 2.27 11.76 5.73
N LEU A 95 2.31 10.69 6.52
CA LEU A 95 3.37 10.48 7.52
C LEU A 95 4.74 10.22 6.86
N ALA A 96 4.79 9.44 5.78
CA ALA A 96 6.05 9.04 5.15
C ALA A 96 6.59 10.06 4.14
N HIS A 97 5.73 10.79 3.44
CA HIS A 97 6.10 11.65 2.31
C HIS A 97 5.50 13.06 2.36
N GLN A 98 4.63 13.36 3.32
CA GLN A 98 3.89 14.64 3.38
C GLN A 98 3.11 14.95 2.09
N ARG A 99 2.71 13.91 1.36
CA ARG A 99 1.91 14.02 0.13
C ARG A 99 0.86 12.93 0.13
N LEU A 100 -0.22 13.15 -0.62
CA LEU A 100 -1.24 12.13 -0.81
C LEU A 100 -0.71 10.97 -1.66
N PRO A 101 -1.24 9.75 -1.48
CA PRO A 101 -0.93 8.65 -2.36
C PRO A 101 -1.33 9.00 -3.79
N PRO A 102 -0.61 8.49 -4.81
CA PRO A 102 -1.09 8.59 -6.17
C PRO A 102 -2.46 7.90 -6.22
N GLU A 103 -3.53 8.67 -6.45
CA GLU A 103 -4.83 8.06 -6.61
C GLU A 103 -4.75 7.16 -7.86
N PRO A 104 -5.06 5.86 -7.77
CA PRO A 104 -5.27 5.08 -8.97
C PRO A 104 -6.37 5.82 -9.71
N GLY A 105 -6.05 6.36 -10.90
CA GLY A 105 -6.98 7.17 -11.66
C GLY A 105 -8.34 6.49 -11.64
N LYS A 106 -9.39 7.19 -11.22
CA LYS A 106 -10.76 6.71 -11.34
C LYS A 106 -11.06 6.63 -12.83
N THR A 107 -10.58 5.57 -13.44
CA THR A 107 -10.94 5.22 -14.80
C THR A 107 -12.35 4.70 -14.68
N TRP A 108 -13.32 5.55 -14.98
CA TRP A 108 -14.65 5.08 -15.29
C TRP A 108 -14.49 4.09 -16.43
N CYS A 109 -14.57 2.80 -16.12
CA CYS A 109 -14.48 1.71 -17.08
C CYS A 109 -15.82 1.59 -17.82
N VAL A 110 -16.32 2.71 -18.33
CA VAL A 110 -17.52 2.78 -19.14
C VAL A 110 -17.07 3.14 -20.53
N VAL A 111 -17.10 2.16 -21.42
CA VAL A 111 -16.83 2.37 -22.84
C VAL A 111 -17.97 3.23 -23.40
N PRO A 112 -17.69 4.40 -24.00
CA PRO A 112 -18.74 5.25 -24.54
C PRO A 112 -19.58 4.51 -25.59
N PRO A 113 -20.90 4.77 -25.69
CA PRO A 113 -21.78 4.11 -26.65
C PRO A 113 -21.31 4.20 -28.11
N LEU A 114 -20.59 5.27 -28.48
CA LEU A 114 -19.99 5.43 -29.80
C LEU A 114 -18.91 4.38 -30.09
N VAL A 115 -18.07 4.07 -29.09
CA VAL A 115 -17.02 3.05 -29.22
C VAL A 115 -17.65 1.67 -29.35
N HIS A 116 -18.72 1.39 -28.59
CA HIS A 116 -19.52 0.17 -28.78
C HIS A 116 -20.07 0.03 -30.20
N ARG A 117 -20.59 1.11 -30.78
CA ARG A 117 -21.11 1.10 -32.16
C ARG A 117 -20.00 0.83 -33.18
N LEU A 118 -18.87 1.51 -33.04
CA LEU A 118 -17.69 1.28 -33.90
C LEU A 118 -17.18 -0.17 -33.82
N MET A 119 -17.17 -0.77 -32.63
CA MET A 119 -16.80 -2.18 -32.49
C MET A 119 -17.81 -3.11 -33.15
N ALA A 120 -19.11 -2.81 -33.05
CA ALA A 120 -20.17 -3.59 -33.70
C ALA A 120 -20.10 -3.52 -35.23
N ASP A 121 -19.61 -2.40 -35.79
CA ASP A 121 -19.42 -2.21 -37.24
C ASP A 121 -18.20 -2.96 -37.81
N LEU A 122 -17.37 -3.56 -36.94
CA LEU A 122 -16.17 -4.33 -37.32
C LEU A 122 -16.30 -5.83 -36.98
N PRO A 123 -17.39 -6.52 -37.35
CA PRO A 123 -17.68 -7.87 -36.85
C PRO A 123 -16.68 -8.94 -37.32
N MET A 124 -16.02 -8.72 -38.46
CA MET A 124 -15.07 -9.66 -39.06
C MET A 124 -13.60 -9.25 -38.82
N ARG A 125 -13.34 -8.22 -38.01
CA ARG A 125 -11.98 -7.73 -37.73
C ARG A 125 -11.74 -7.72 -36.21
N PRO A 126 -10.64 -8.32 -35.72
CA PRO A 126 -10.32 -8.24 -34.29
C PRO A 126 -10.05 -6.78 -33.91
N ALA A 127 -10.73 -6.31 -32.87
CA ALA A 127 -10.58 -4.96 -32.33
C ALA A 127 -10.49 -5.02 -30.80
N TYR A 128 -9.71 -4.11 -30.21
CA TYR A 128 -9.58 -3.97 -28.76
C TYR A 128 -9.54 -2.49 -28.39
N VAL A 129 -10.05 -2.16 -27.20
CA VAL A 129 -10.05 -0.79 -26.66
C VAL A 129 -9.03 -0.75 -25.53
N LEU A 130 -8.09 0.19 -25.60
CA LEU A 130 -7.16 0.46 -24.51
C LEU A 130 -7.53 1.77 -23.84
N ASN A 131 -7.50 1.75 -22.51
CA ASN A 131 -7.53 2.98 -21.74
C ASN A 131 -6.08 3.47 -21.57
N LEU A 132 -5.78 4.65 -22.09
CA LEU A 132 -4.55 5.37 -21.74
C LEU A 132 -4.85 6.07 -20.43
N ARG A 133 -4.18 5.62 -19.36
CA ARG A 133 -4.33 6.11 -17.98
C ARG A 133 -4.69 7.59 -17.86
#